data_AF-A0A353GMC6-F1
#
_entry.id   AF-A0A353GMC6-F1
#
_cell.length_a   1.000
_cell.length_b   1.000
_cell.length_c   1.000
_cell.angle_alpha   90.00
_cell.angle_beta   90.00
_cell.angle_gamma   90.00
#
_symmetry.space_group_name_H-M   'P 1'
#
loop_
_entity.id
_entity.type
_entity.pdbx_description
1 polymer ?
#
loop_
_entity_poly.entity_id
_entity_poly.type
_entity_poly.pdbx_seq_one_letter_code
_entity_poly.pdbx_strand_id
1 'polypeptide(L)'
;DADALPNYTRRKLLERIEKAKGFIAVLNLVQLGDSLFEQDKYPEAQEKYMEAKVIADKVSFDEMKSVLDAKTATTTTKSEDEQDKKKKLDSAKLYEKQAAQKYNAKKYKEAADFYNMAKTLYEGLEMTDEVMAVQLKIQDCNKRQDEADSQKSAAERYNERLAEGKNDERQGDDKFASKKYTEAWKLYSAAKNIYIELNSSEDINRIQPKVDEANKKRKVLYLFNR
;
A
#
# COMPACT_ATOMS: atom_id res chain seq x y z
N ASP A 1 20.14 -80.72 33.53
CA ASP A 1 18.77 -80.21 33.29
C ASP A 1 18.63 -78.77 33.76
N ALA A 2 19.03 -77.83 32.92
CA ALA A 2 18.96 -76.40 33.21
C ALA A 2 18.53 -75.64 31.97
N ASP A 3 17.44 -76.06 31.31
CA ASP A 3 16.93 -75.28 30.19
C ASP A 3 15.48 -75.63 29.84
N ALA A 4 14.54 -75.05 30.58
CA ALA A 4 13.20 -74.74 30.09
C ALA A 4 12.50 -73.87 31.13
N LEU A 5 12.63 -72.54 31.00
CA LEU A 5 11.55 -71.68 31.46
C LEU A 5 10.26 -72.22 30.84
N PRO A 6 9.20 -72.50 31.62
CA PRO A 6 7.93 -72.97 31.08
C PRO A 6 7.51 -72.07 29.92
N ASN A 7 7.07 -72.65 28.80
CA ASN A 7 6.74 -71.94 27.55
C ASN A 7 5.81 -70.71 27.80
N TYR A 8 4.96 -70.80 28.83
CA TYR A 8 4.14 -69.71 29.36
C TYR A 8 4.95 -68.51 29.91
N THR A 9 5.97 -68.74 30.71
CA THR A 9 6.86 -67.72 31.29
C THR A 9 7.69 -67.04 30.20
N ARG A 10 8.16 -67.80 29.20
CA ARG A 10 8.88 -67.25 28.04
C ARG A 10 8.01 -66.30 27.23
N ARG A 11 6.74 -66.65 26.97
CA ARG A 11 5.80 -65.77 26.24
C ARG A 11 5.53 -64.45 26.96
N LYS A 12 5.29 -64.47 28.27
CA LYS A 12 5.11 -63.23 29.06
C LYS A 12 6.34 -62.34 29.07
N LEU A 13 7.54 -62.93 29.11
CA LEU A 13 8.79 -62.17 29.06
C LEU A 13 8.96 -61.47 27.70
N LEU A 14 8.67 -62.17 26.60
CA LEU A 14 8.71 -61.60 25.25
C LEU A 14 7.71 -60.45 25.08
N GLU A 15 6.49 -60.59 25.61
CA GLU A 15 5.49 -59.52 25.58
C GLU A 15 5.96 -58.25 26.31
N ARG A 16 6.59 -58.42 27.48
CA ARG A 16 7.17 -57.29 28.24
C ARG A 16 8.31 -56.61 27.51
N ILE A 17 9.17 -57.38 26.84
CA ILE A 17 10.26 -56.84 26.02
C ILE A 17 9.71 -56.00 24.86
N GLU A 18 8.69 -56.50 24.16
CA GLU A 18 8.07 -55.77 23.05
C GLU A 18 7.37 -54.48 23.52
N LYS A 19 6.68 -54.51 24.68
CA LYS A 19 6.12 -53.29 25.29
C LYS A 19 7.21 -52.27 25.65
N ALA A 20 8.30 -52.70 26.28
CA ALA A 20 9.41 -51.83 26.65
C ALA A 20 10.08 -51.18 25.41
N LYS A 21 10.28 -51.95 24.33
CA LYS A 21 10.78 -51.40 23.06
C LYS A 21 9.82 -50.36 22.47
N GLY A 22 8.51 -50.61 22.53
CA GLY A 22 7.50 -49.65 22.10
C GLY A 22 7.53 -48.37 22.92
N PHE A 23 7.65 -48.45 24.24
CA PHE A 23 7.78 -47.28 25.11
C PHE A 23 9.01 -46.44 24.76
N ILE A 24 10.18 -47.09 24.56
CA ILE A 24 11.40 -46.40 24.13
C ILE A 24 11.21 -45.73 22.76
N ALA A 25 10.56 -46.41 21.81
CA ALA A 25 10.30 -45.83 20.49
C ALA A 25 9.39 -44.59 20.56
N VAL A 26 8.34 -44.63 21.39
CA VAL A 26 7.46 -43.47 21.64
C VAL A 26 8.27 -42.30 22.19
N LEU A 27 9.10 -42.52 23.22
CA LEU A 27 9.92 -41.46 23.83
C LEU A 27 10.91 -40.84 22.83
N ASN A 28 11.57 -41.67 22.02
CA ASN A 28 12.50 -41.20 21.00
C ASN A 28 11.79 -40.35 19.92
N LEU A 29 10.61 -40.78 19.46
CA LEU A 29 9.83 -40.04 18.48
C LEU A 29 9.31 -38.71 19.05
N VAL A 30 8.87 -38.70 20.31
CA VAL A 30 8.47 -37.47 20.99
C VAL A 30 9.65 -36.51 21.11
N GLN A 31 10.83 -37.00 21.50
CA GLN A 31 12.02 -36.16 21.58
C GLN A 31 12.42 -35.59 20.22
N LEU A 32 12.32 -36.37 19.15
CA LEU A 32 12.56 -35.88 17.79
C LEU A 32 11.52 -34.84 17.37
N GLY A 33 10.23 -35.10 17.66
CA GLY A 33 9.15 -34.16 17.42
C GLY A 33 9.34 -32.84 18.17
N ASP A 34 9.77 -32.90 19.43
CA ASP A 34 10.07 -31.73 20.27
C ASP A 34 11.21 -30.91 19.65
N SER A 35 12.29 -31.58 19.22
CA SER A 35 13.40 -30.91 18.53
C SER A 35 12.99 -30.27 17.20
N LEU A 36 12.08 -30.89 16.44
CA LEU A 36 11.54 -30.32 15.22
C LEU A 36 10.61 -29.13 15.51
N PHE A 37 9.78 -29.24 16.56
CA PHE A 37 8.91 -28.17 17.00
C PHE A 37 9.70 -26.93 17.44
N GLU A 38 10.81 -27.12 18.17
CA GLU A 38 11.73 -26.03 18.55
C GLU A 38 12.43 -25.39 17.35
N GLN A 39 12.50 -26.08 16.22
CA GLN A 39 13.03 -25.55 14.96
C GLN A 39 11.94 -24.92 14.06
N ASP A 40 10.73 -24.70 14.60
CA ASP A 40 9.54 -24.25 13.85
C ASP A 40 9.13 -25.17 12.69
N LYS A 41 9.61 -26.43 12.68
CA LYS A 41 9.25 -27.45 11.68
C LYS A 41 7.98 -28.17 12.11
N TYR A 42 6.89 -27.42 12.20
CA TYR A 42 5.62 -27.91 12.74
C TYR A 42 5.04 -29.11 11.94
N PRO A 43 5.03 -29.11 10.59
CA PRO A 43 4.54 -30.27 9.84
C PRO A 43 5.34 -31.56 10.14
N GLU A 44 6.67 -31.47 10.19
CA GLU A 44 7.54 -32.60 10.48
C GLU A 44 7.41 -33.06 11.94
N ALA A 45 7.27 -32.13 12.90
CA ALA A 45 6.99 -32.45 14.29
C ALA A 45 5.65 -33.18 14.45
N GLN A 46 4.62 -32.72 13.74
CA GLN A 46 3.29 -33.34 13.75
C GLN A 46 3.34 -34.79 13.26
N GLU A 47 4.10 -35.06 12.19
CA GLU A 47 4.33 -36.42 11.70
C GLU A 47 4.93 -37.31 12.80
N LYS A 48 5.96 -36.85 13.52
CA LYS A 48 6.59 -37.62 14.61
C LYS A 48 5.68 -37.87 15.80
N TYR A 49 4.85 -36.90 16.19
CA TYR A 49 3.87 -37.13 17.25
C TYR A 49 2.76 -38.10 16.82
N MET A 50 2.32 -38.06 15.56
CA MET A 50 1.35 -39.04 15.03
C MET A 50 1.94 -40.45 14.98
N GLU A 51 3.19 -40.61 14.51
CA GLU A 51 3.92 -41.88 14.58
C GLU A 51 4.01 -42.40 16.02
N ALA A 52 4.38 -41.53 16.98
CA ALA A 52 4.46 -41.89 18.39
C ALA A 52 3.09 -42.32 18.95
N LYS A 53 2.00 -41.68 18.54
CA LYS A 53 0.63 -42.02 18.96
C LYS A 53 0.21 -43.42 18.49
N VAL A 54 0.50 -43.75 17.24
CA VAL A 54 0.22 -45.10 16.70
C VAL A 54 0.99 -46.18 17.48
N ILE A 55 2.25 -45.93 17.84
CA ILE A 55 3.03 -46.88 18.65
C ILE A 55 2.48 -46.95 20.08
N ALA A 56 2.18 -45.81 20.71
CA ALA A 56 1.65 -45.75 22.07
C ALA A 56 0.35 -46.56 22.21
N ASP A 57 -0.59 -46.40 21.26
CA ASP A 57 -1.83 -47.17 21.22
C ASP A 57 -1.55 -48.69 21.07
N LYS A 58 -0.59 -49.06 20.21
CA LYS A 58 -0.22 -50.47 19.96
C LYS A 58 0.35 -51.17 21.19
N VAL A 59 1.11 -50.46 22.03
CA VAL A 59 1.72 -51.03 23.25
C VAL A 59 0.96 -50.69 24.54
N SER A 60 -0.22 -50.07 24.42
CA SER A 60 -1.05 -49.64 25.55
C SER A 60 -0.30 -48.71 26.52
N PHE A 61 0.44 -47.74 25.96
CA PHE A 61 1.14 -46.72 26.74
C PHE A 61 0.19 -45.56 27.08
N ASP A 62 -0.80 -45.83 27.93
CA ASP A 62 -1.91 -44.91 28.19
C ASP A 62 -1.45 -43.57 28.79
N GLU A 63 -0.35 -43.56 29.56
CA GLU A 63 0.21 -42.34 30.15
C GLU A 63 0.62 -41.31 29.10
N MET A 64 1.03 -41.74 27.90
CA MET A 64 1.48 -40.82 26.84
C MET A 64 0.34 -40.28 25.97
N LYS A 65 -0.87 -40.84 26.07
CA LYS A 65 -1.99 -40.50 25.18
C LYS A 65 -2.35 -39.01 25.25
N SER A 66 -2.58 -38.48 26.45
CA SER A 66 -2.93 -37.07 26.63
C SER A 66 -1.79 -36.13 26.23
N VAL A 67 -0.54 -36.55 26.40
CA VAL A 67 0.63 -35.75 26.01
C VAL A 67 0.71 -35.62 24.50
N LEU A 68 0.53 -36.73 23.78
CA LEU A 68 0.56 -36.77 22.31
C LEU A 68 -0.63 -36.05 21.70
N ASP A 69 -1.82 -36.16 22.30
CA ASP A 69 -3.00 -35.39 21.88
C ASP A 69 -2.76 -33.88 22.02
N ALA A 70 -2.21 -33.43 23.15
CA ALA A 70 -1.87 -32.02 23.34
C ALA A 70 -0.81 -31.54 22.33
N LYS A 71 0.28 -32.30 22.17
CA LYS A 71 1.36 -31.95 21.23
C LYS A 71 0.86 -31.89 19.78
N THR A 72 0.11 -32.89 19.31
CA THR A 72 -0.46 -32.87 17.95
C THR A 72 -1.41 -31.70 17.72
N ALA A 73 -2.28 -31.38 18.69
CA ALA A 73 -3.16 -30.23 18.62
C ALA A 73 -2.37 -28.90 18.52
N THR A 74 -1.41 -28.68 19.42
CA THR A 74 -0.58 -27.47 19.42
C THR A 74 0.21 -27.32 18.12
N THR A 75 0.76 -28.42 17.61
CA THR A 75 1.56 -28.39 16.38
C THR A 75 0.71 -28.07 15.15
N THR A 76 -0.52 -28.58 15.10
CA THR A 76 -1.49 -28.27 14.04
C THR A 76 -1.80 -26.77 14.03
N THR A 77 -2.17 -26.21 15.19
CA THR A 77 -2.46 -24.77 15.32
C THR A 77 -1.27 -23.90 14.92
N LYS A 78 -0.05 -24.25 15.35
CA LYS A 78 1.17 -23.52 14.99
C LYS A 78 1.44 -23.55 13.49
N SER A 79 1.27 -24.70 12.85
CA SER A 79 1.42 -24.82 11.39
C SER A 79 0.40 -23.98 10.62
N GLU A 80 -0.85 -23.92 11.09
CA GLU A 80 -1.90 -23.09 10.49
C GLU A 80 -1.59 -21.60 10.65
N ASP A 81 -1.16 -21.18 11.85
CA ASP A 81 -0.74 -19.81 12.15
C ASP A 81 0.40 -19.36 11.22
N GLU A 82 1.42 -20.19 11.01
CA GLU A 82 2.52 -19.87 10.08
C GLU A 82 2.06 -19.75 8.64
N GLN A 83 1.18 -20.63 8.20
CA GLN A 83 0.65 -20.59 6.84
C GLN A 83 -0.14 -19.31 6.61
N ASP A 84 -0.95 -18.90 7.58
CA ASP A 84 -1.75 -17.68 7.49
C ASP A 84 -0.88 -16.42 7.60
N LYS A 85 0.16 -16.42 8.43
CA LYS A 85 1.18 -15.36 8.43
C LYS A 85 1.84 -15.23 7.06
N LYS A 86 2.22 -16.35 6.44
CA LYS A 86 2.82 -16.36 5.11
C LYS A 86 1.88 -15.81 4.04
N LYS A 87 0.61 -16.23 4.02
CA LYS A 87 -0.40 -15.70 3.09
C LYS A 87 -0.59 -14.18 3.24
N LYS A 88 -0.65 -13.68 4.49
CA LYS A 88 -0.74 -12.25 4.77
C LYS A 88 0.49 -11.51 4.25
N LEU A 89 1.69 -12.04 4.49
CA LEU A 89 2.94 -11.46 4.02
C LEU A 89 3.01 -11.41 2.48
N ASP A 90 2.64 -12.48 1.80
CA ASP A 90 2.62 -12.54 0.34
C ASP A 90 1.60 -11.56 -0.25
N SER A 91 0.44 -11.42 0.39
CA SER A 91 -0.59 -10.43 0.02
C SER A 91 -0.10 -8.99 0.22
N ALA A 92 0.60 -8.71 1.33
CA ALA A 92 1.18 -7.39 1.59
C ALA A 92 2.19 -6.99 0.50
N LYS A 93 3.09 -7.92 0.13
CA LYS A 93 4.05 -7.73 -0.97
C LYS A 93 3.37 -7.51 -2.32
N LEU A 94 2.27 -8.21 -2.58
CA LEU A 94 1.49 -8.03 -3.80
C LEU A 94 0.88 -6.62 -3.86
N TYR A 95 0.31 -6.14 -2.75
CA TYR A 95 -0.24 -4.78 -2.67
C TYR A 95 0.84 -3.72 -2.85
N GLU A 96 2.04 -3.89 -2.28
CA GLU A 96 3.17 -2.98 -2.56
C GLU A 96 3.53 -2.93 -4.05
N LYS A 97 3.53 -4.08 -4.73
CA LYS A 97 3.79 -4.14 -6.18
C LYS A 97 2.71 -3.41 -6.98
N GLN A 98 1.44 -3.60 -6.61
CA GLN A 98 0.32 -2.89 -7.24
C GLN A 98 0.40 -1.38 -6.99
N ALA A 99 0.74 -0.97 -5.77
CA ALA A 99 0.97 0.42 -5.41
C ALA A 99 2.09 1.06 -6.25
N ALA A 100 3.23 0.38 -6.40
CA ALA A 100 4.34 0.86 -7.22
C ALA A 100 3.94 1.03 -8.71
N GLN A 101 3.11 0.13 -9.25
CA GLN A 101 2.57 0.27 -10.61
C GLN A 101 1.68 1.51 -10.74
N LYS A 102 0.78 1.76 -9.78
CA LYS A 102 -0.08 2.95 -9.77
C LYS A 102 0.72 4.23 -9.61
N TYR A 103 1.74 4.20 -8.75
CA TYR A 103 2.64 5.31 -8.53
C TYR A 103 3.38 5.71 -9.82
N ASN A 104 3.94 4.74 -10.54
CA ASN A 104 4.62 4.98 -11.82
C ASN A 104 3.67 5.50 -12.90
N ALA A 105 2.39 5.14 -12.82
CA ALA A 105 1.33 5.69 -13.66
C ALA A 105 0.85 7.09 -13.21
N LYS A 106 1.51 7.72 -12.22
CA LYS A 106 1.15 9.00 -11.58
C LYS A 106 -0.25 9.02 -10.94
N LYS A 107 -0.78 7.84 -10.64
CA LYS A 107 -2.07 7.67 -9.95
C LYS A 107 -1.82 7.59 -8.46
N TYR A 108 -1.35 8.70 -7.88
CA TYR A 108 -0.80 8.71 -6.52
C TYR A 108 -1.84 8.37 -5.46
N LYS A 109 -3.09 8.83 -5.62
CA LYS A 109 -4.19 8.43 -4.74
C LYS A 109 -4.45 6.91 -4.75
N GLU A 110 -4.57 6.31 -5.95
CA GLU A 110 -4.73 4.85 -6.09
C GLU A 110 -3.52 4.09 -5.51
N ALA A 111 -2.30 4.63 -5.65
CA ALA A 111 -1.09 4.04 -5.09
C ALA A 111 -1.11 4.06 -3.55
N ALA A 112 -1.52 5.19 -2.95
CA ALA A 112 -1.65 5.33 -1.50
C ALA A 112 -2.67 4.34 -0.93
N ASP A 113 -3.78 4.08 -1.62
CA ASP A 113 -4.79 3.10 -1.20
C ASP A 113 -4.19 1.68 -1.12
N PHE A 114 -3.44 1.25 -2.15
CA PHE A 114 -2.77 -0.05 -2.14
C PHE A 114 -1.66 -0.13 -1.08
N TYR A 115 -0.87 0.93 -0.88
CA TYR A 115 0.11 0.96 0.21
C TYR A 115 -0.58 0.86 1.57
N ASN A 116 -1.74 1.48 1.78
CA ASN A 116 -2.51 1.33 3.02
C ASN A 116 -2.96 -0.13 3.24
N MET A 117 -3.40 -0.83 2.19
CA MET A 117 -3.73 -2.26 2.29
C MET A 117 -2.51 -3.10 2.71
N ALA A 118 -1.33 -2.83 2.13
CA ALA A 118 -0.09 -3.48 2.54
C ALA A 118 0.26 -3.17 4.01
N LYS A 119 0.17 -1.89 4.42
CA LYS A 119 0.44 -1.42 5.78
C LYS A 119 -0.41 -2.14 6.82
N THR A 120 -1.73 -2.28 6.60
CA THR A 120 -2.61 -2.99 7.52
C THR A 120 -2.23 -4.46 7.70
N LEU A 121 -1.77 -5.13 6.63
CA LEU A 121 -1.27 -6.50 6.73
C LEU A 121 0.04 -6.59 7.50
N TYR A 122 0.97 -5.66 7.29
CA TYR A 122 2.21 -5.58 8.06
C TYR A 122 1.96 -5.26 9.54
N GLU A 123 1.02 -4.38 9.87
CA GLU A 123 0.60 -4.10 11.25
C GLU A 123 0.05 -5.37 11.92
N GLY A 124 -0.80 -6.12 11.22
CA GLY A 124 -1.33 -7.41 11.71
C GLY A 124 -0.28 -8.53 11.81
N LEU A 125 0.91 -8.34 11.25
CA LEU A 125 2.08 -9.23 11.37
C LEU A 125 3.13 -8.67 12.34
N GLU A 126 2.87 -7.52 12.97
CA GLU A 126 3.78 -6.81 13.88
C GLU A 126 5.13 -6.40 13.22
N MET A 127 5.14 -6.27 11.89
CA MET A 127 6.30 -5.95 11.06
C MET A 127 6.54 -4.43 11.03
N THR A 128 7.05 -3.90 12.16
CA THR A 128 7.12 -2.45 12.42
C THR A 128 7.99 -1.69 11.42
N ASP A 129 9.12 -2.26 11.00
CA ASP A 129 10.02 -1.63 10.03
C ASP A 129 9.34 -1.48 8.66
N GLU A 130 8.62 -2.51 8.22
CA GLU A 130 7.83 -2.48 6.99
C GLU A 130 6.66 -1.51 7.07
N VAL A 131 5.98 -1.43 8.22
CA VAL A 131 4.92 -0.44 8.47
C VAL A 131 5.46 0.98 8.29
N MET A 132 6.62 1.28 8.88
CA MET A 132 7.27 2.60 8.73
C MET A 132 7.69 2.86 7.28
N ALA A 133 8.29 1.88 6.61
CA ALA A 133 8.71 2.02 5.22
C ALA A 133 7.52 2.31 4.29
N VAL A 134 6.41 1.59 4.45
CA VAL A 134 5.19 1.80 3.66
C VAL A 134 4.53 3.14 4.02
N GLN A 135 4.54 3.55 5.28
CA GLN A 135 4.03 4.86 5.71
C GLN A 135 4.75 6.03 5.02
N LEU A 136 6.08 5.95 4.85
CA LEU A 136 6.84 6.95 4.10
C LEU A 136 6.43 7.00 2.63
N LYS A 137 6.17 5.83 2.01
CA LYS A 137 5.67 5.77 0.62
C LYS A 137 4.27 6.40 0.49
N ILE A 138 3.39 6.20 1.46
CA ILE A 138 2.05 6.83 1.50
C ILE A 138 2.19 8.36 1.59
N GLN A 139 3.08 8.85 2.45
CA GLN A 139 3.33 10.29 2.58
C GLN A 139 3.86 10.90 1.27
N ASP A 140 4.80 10.23 0.58
CA ASP A 140 5.28 10.68 -0.72
C ASP A 140 4.17 10.68 -1.78
N CYS A 141 3.30 9.65 -1.80
CA CYS A 141 2.13 9.64 -2.69
C CYS A 141 1.23 10.86 -2.46
N ASN A 142 0.89 11.15 -1.20
CA ASN A 142 0.04 12.29 -0.87
C ASN A 142 0.68 13.62 -1.28
N LYS A 143 1.97 13.80 -1.00
CA LYS A 143 2.70 14.99 -1.41
C LYS A 143 2.66 15.19 -2.94
N ARG A 144 2.91 14.13 -3.71
CA ARG A 144 2.86 14.20 -5.18
C ARG A 144 1.46 14.43 -5.73
N GLN A 145 0.45 13.93 -5.05
CA GLN A 145 -0.95 14.22 -5.39
C GLN A 145 -1.24 15.71 -5.19
N ASP A 146 -0.86 16.27 -4.04
CA ASP A 146 -1.07 17.69 -3.73
C ASP A 146 -0.33 18.61 -4.70
N GLU A 147 0.90 18.25 -5.07
CA GLU A 147 1.69 18.97 -6.09
C GLU A 147 0.99 18.94 -7.46
N ALA A 148 0.48 17.78 -7.88
CA ALA A 148 -0.23 17.62 -9.15
C ALA A 148 -1.53 18.43 -9.20
N ASP A 149 -2.31 18.40 -8.11
CA ASP A 149 -3.56 19.15 -8.00
C ASP A 149 -3.31 20.66 -7.97
N SER A 150 -2.27 21.10 -7.25
CA SER A 150 -1.85 22.51 -7.21
C SER A 150 -1.43 23.03 -8.59
N GLN A 151 -0.66 22.23 -9.35
CA GLN A 151 -0.25 22.59 -10.72
C GLN A 151 -1.45 22.69 -11.65
N LYS A 152 -2.40 21.75 -11.56
CA LYS A 152 -3.62 21.76 -12.36
C LYS A 152 -4.46 23.01 -12.06
N SER A 153 -4.69 23.33 -10.80
CA SER A 153 -5.42 24.54 -10.40
C SER A 153 -4.71 25.83 -10.83
N ALA A 154 -3.37 25.87 -10.79
CA ALA A 154 -2.62 27.02 -11.27
C ALA A 154 -2.78 27.22 -12.80
N ALA A 155 -2.73 26.13 -13.58
CA ALA A 155 -2.95 26.18 -15.03
C ALA A 155 -4.38 26.60 -15.38
N GLU A 156 -5.39 26.11 -14.64
CA GLU A 156 -6.79 26.51 -14.81
C GLU A 156 -6.97 28.01 -14.55
N ARG A 157 -6.46 28.53 -13.42
CA ARG A 157 -6.49 29.96 -13.09
C ARG A 157 -5.79 30.82 -14.15
N TYR A 158 -4.64 30.36 -14.64
CA TYR A 158 -3.93 31.05 -15.72
C TYR A 158 -4.81 31.17 -16.98
N ASN A 159 -5.46 30.08 -17.39
CA ASN A 159 -6.30 30.04 -18.57
C ASN A 159 -7.58 30.89 -18.43
N GLU A 160 -8.23 30.86 -17.26
CA GLU A 160 -9.39 31.71 -16.97
C GLU A 160 -9.03 33.19 -17.06
N ARG A 161 -7.94 33.58 -16.41
CA ARG A 161 -7.46 34.97 -16.40
C ARG A 161 -7.04 35.42 -17.80
N LEU A 162 -6.40 34.54 -18.59
CA LEU A 162 -6.08 34.81 -19.98
C LEU A 162 -7.33 35.00 -20.84
N ALA A 163 -8.38 34.21 -20.61
CA ALA A 163 -9.65 34.36 -21.32
C ALA A 163 -10.35 35.68 -20.98
N GLU A 164 -10.30 36.11 -19.71
CA GLU A 164 -10.79 37.41 -19.27
C GLU A 164 -10.06 38.57 -19.98
N GLY A 165 -8.72 38.55 -20.00
CA GLY A 165 -7.92 39.56 -20.71
C GLY A 165 -8.26 39.64 -22.20
N LYS A 166 -8.45 38.49 -22.85
CA LYS A 166 -8.87 38.43 -24.27
C LYS A 166 -10.29 38.97 -24.48
N ASN A 167 -11.19 38.74 -23.54
CA ASN A 167 -12.56 39.25 -23.60
C ASN A 167 -12.61 40.77 -23.43
N ASP A 168 -11.84 41.32 -22.49
CA ASP A 168 -11.70 42.77 -22.31
C ASP A 168 -11.09 43.42 -23.54
N GLU A 169 -10.09 42.80 -24.16
CA GLU A 169 -9.52 43.27 -25.43
C GLU A 169 -10.57 43.31 -26.54
N ARG A 170 -11.37 42.25 -26.72
CA ARG A 170 -12.44 42.20 -27.74
C ARG A 170 -13.51 43.26 -27.50
N GLN A 171 -13.98 43.39 -26.26
CA GLN A 171 -14.93 44.44 -25.91
C GLN A 171 -14.33 45.83 -26.14
N GLY A 172 -13.03 46.00 -25.86
CA GLY A 172 -12.29 47.21 -26.17
C GLY A 172 -12.33 47.54 -27.66
N ASP A 173 -12.09 46.54 -28.52
CA ASP A 173 -12.18 46.66 -29.99
C ASP A 173 -13.58 47.09 -30.45
N ASP A 174 -14.64 46.50 -29.90
CA ASP A 174 -16.03 46.85 -30.21
C ASP A 174 -16.37 48.29 -29.82
N LYS A 175 -15.95 48.72 -28.61
CA LYS A 175 -16.14 50.09 -28.13
C LYS A 175 -15.34 51.08 -28.97
N PHE A 176 -14.13 50.71 -29.37
CA PHE A 176 -13.27 51.54 -30.20
C PHE A 176 -13.89 51.75 -31.59
N ALA A 177 -14.39 50.69 -32.23
CA ALA A 177 -15.09 50.75 -33.51
C ALA A 177 -16.35 51.64 -33.42
N SER A 178 -17.04 51.60 -32.28
CA SER A 178 -18.19 52.46 -31.97
C SER A 178 -17.83 53.91 -31.60
N LYS A 179 -16.56 54.32 -31.75
CA LYS A 179 -16.00 55.64 -31.37
C LYS A 179 -16.15 55.99 -29.88
N LYS A 180 -16.43 55.00 -29.01
CA LYS A 180 -16.53 55.16 -27.55
C LYS A 180 -15.15 55.03 -26.91
N TYR A 181 -14.24 55.95 -27.24
CA TYR A 181 -12.80 55.82 -26.92
C TYR A 181 -12.48 55.79 -25.43
N THR A 182 -13.29 56.43 -24.57
CA THR A 182 -13.10 56.36 -23.12
C THR A 182 -13.37 54.95 -22.57
N GLU A 183 -14.42 54.29 -23.05
CA GLU A 183 -14.75 52.91 -22.66
C GLU A 183 -13.71 51.94 -23.22
N ALA A 184 -13.33 52.10 -24.49
CA ALA A 184 -12.29 51.29 -25.13
C ALA A 184 -10.94 51.38 -24.37
N TRP A 185 -10.51 52.59 -24.00
CA TRP A 185 -9.28 52.79 -23.24
C TRP A 185 -9.30 52.09 -21.88
N LYS A 186 -10.44 52.12 -21.16
CA LYS A 186 -10.59 51.41 -19.88
C LYS A 186 -10.46 49.90 -20.07
N LEU A 187 -11.14 49.34 -21.06
CA LEU A 187 -11.13 47.90 -21.36
C LEU A 187 -9.74 47.42 -21.81
N TYR A 188 -9.08 48.13 -22.73
CA TYR A 188 -7.71 47.79 -23.11
C TYR A 188 -6.71 47.89 -21.94
N SER A 189 -6.90 48.87 -21.04
CA SER A 189 -6.06 49.01 -19.85
C SER A 189 -6.29 47.85 -18.87
N ALA A 190 -7.54 47.40 -18.70
CA ALA A 190 -7.88 46.22 -17.91
C ALA A 190 -7.24 44.95 -18.50
N ALA A 191 -7.40 44.71 -19.80
CA ALA A 191 -6.74 43.62 -20.51
C ALA A 191 -5.22 43.64 -20.36
N LYS A 192 -4.59 44.82 -20.50
CA LYS A 192 -3.14 44.99 -20.32
C LYS A 192 -2.69 44.62 -18.90
N ASN A 193 -3.42 45.05 -17.88
CA ASN A 193 -3.09 44.70 -16.48
C ASN A 193 -3.15 43.19 -16.26
N ILE A 194 -4.16 42.52 -16.81
CA ILE A 194 -4.27 41.06 -16.79
C ILE A 194 -3.04 40.41 -17.46
N TYR A 195 -2.62 40.88 -18.63
CA TYR A 195 -1.44 40.30 -19.29
C TYR A 195 -0.13 40.57 -18.54
N ILE A 196 -0.03 41.69 -17.80
CA ILE A 196 1.07 41.94 -16.85
C ILE A 196 1.04 40.94 -15.70
N GLU A 197 -0.11 40.70 -15.09
CA GLU A 197 -0.28 39.69 -14.03
C GLU A 197 0.16 38.30 -14.50
N LEU A 198 -0.15 37.96 -15.75
CA LEU A 198 0.23 36.69 -16.38
C LEU A 198 1.66 36.65 -16.92
N ASN A 199 2.41 37.76 -16.82
CA ASN A 199 3.75 37.93 -17.40
C ASN A 199 3.81 37.62 -18.92
N SER A 200 2.72 37.82 -19.66
CA SER A 200 2.67 37.59 -21.10
C SER A 200 3.23 38.80 -21.86
N SER A 201 4.56 38.84 -22.01
CA SER A 201 5.26 39.93 -22.72
C SER A 201 4.76 40.12 -24.16
N GLU A 202 4.40 39.05 -24.85
CA GLU A 202 3.81 39.08 -26.19
C GLU A 202 2.46 39.82 -26.21
N ASP A 203 1.54 39.44 -25.31
CA ASP A 203 0.23 40.08 -25.24
C ASP A 203 0.31 41.53 -24.77
N ILE A 204 1.24 41.85 -23.86
CA ILE A 204 1.50 43.23 -23.41
C ILE A 204 1.94 44.09 -24.61
N ASN A 205 2.88 43.60 -25.42
CA ASN A 205 3.35 44.33 -26.59
C ASN A 205 2.25 44.48 -27.64
N ARG A 206 1.37 43.48 -27.77
CA ARG A 206 0.22 43.48 -28.69
C ARG A 206 -0.87 44.48 -28.29
N ILE A 207 -1.21 44.56 -27.00
CA ILE A 207 -2.28 45.44 -26.48
C ILE A 207 -1.83 46.89 -26.32
N GLN A 208 -0.54 47.14 -26.07
CA GLN A 208 0.02 48.47 -25.84
C GLN A 208 -0.37 49.52 -26.90
N PRO A 209 -0.19 49.28 -28.22
CA PRO A 209 -0.57 50.26 -29.24
C PRO A 209 -2.08 50.57 -29.23
N LYS A 210 -2.94 49.58 -28.93
CA LYS A 210 -4.39 49.79 -28.81
C LYS A 210 -4.74 50.70 -27.64
N VAL A 211 -4.07 50.52 -26.49
CA VAL A 211 -4.21 51.40 -25.32
C VAL A 211 -3.82 52.83 -25.68
N ASP A 212 -2.68 53.02 -26.33
CA ASP A 212 -2.15 54.34 -26.68
C ASP A 212 -3.04 55.08 -27.68
N GLU A 213 -3.52 54.36 -28.71
CA GLU A 213 -4.43 54.94 -29.70
C GLU A 213 -5.77 55.35 -29.09
N ALA A 214 -6.37 54.49 -28.25
CA ALA A 214 -7.62 54.81 -27.55
C ALA A 214 -7.45 56.01 -26.62
N ASN A 215 -6.32 56.10 -25.91
CA ASN A 215 -6.02 57.24 -25.05
C ASN A 215 -5.88 58.54 -25.85
N LYS A 216 -5.18 58.49 -26.99
CA LYS A 216 -5.01 59.64 -27.88
C LYS A 216 -6.36 60.14 -28.41
N LYS A 217 -7.19 59.25 -28.97
CA LYS A 217 -8.50 59.63 -29.53
C LYS A 217 -9.46 60.15 -28.46
N ARG A 218 -9.47 59.54 -27.27
CA ARG A 218 -10.22 60.02 -26.10
C ARG A 218 -9.88 61.48 -25.77
N LYS A 219 -8.59 61.82 -25.67
CA LYS A 219 -8.14 63.17 -25.31
C LYS A 219 -8.53 64.20 -26.37
N VAL A 220 -8.39 63.85 -27.65
CA VAL A 220 -8.81 64.71 -28.77
C VAL A 220 -10.31 64.98 -28.69
N LEU A 221 -11.13 63.95 -28.48
CA LEU A 221 -12.59 64.10 -28.40
C LEU A 221 -13.03 65.00 -27.23
N TYR A 222 -12.30 64.95 -26.11
CA TYR A 222 -12.53 65.82 -24.95
C TYR A 222 -12.23 67.30 -25.24
N LEU A 223 -11.25 67.59 -26.12
CA LEU A 223 -10.88 68.94 -26.51
C LEU A 223 -11.87 69.57 -27.51
N PHE A 224 -12.59 68.76 -28.30
CA PHE A 224 -13.55 69.24 -29.30
C PHE A 224 -14.98 69.40 -28.79
N ASN A 225 -15.34 68.79 -27.64
CA ASN A 225 -16.67 68.88 -27.03
C ASN A 225 -16.76 69.94 -25.91
N ARG A 226 -15.81 70.87 -25.87
CA ARG A 226 -15.73 71.97 -24.89
C ARG A 226 -15.90 73.31 -25.60
#